data_AF-A0A2D8C7X8-F1
#
_entry.id   AF-A0A2D8C7X8-F1
#
_cell.length_a   1.000
_cell.length_b   1.000
_cell.length_c   1.000
_cell.angle_alpha   90.00
_cell.angle_beta   90.00
_cell.angle_gamma   90.00
#
_symmetry.space_group_name_H-M   'P 1'
#
loop_
_entity.id
_entity.type
_entity.pdbx_description
1 polymer ?
#
loop_
_entity_poly.entity_id
_entity_poly.type
_entity_poly.pdbx_seq_one_letter_code
_entity_poly.pdbx_strand_id
1 'polypeptide(L)'
;MKKVKQLLWDNIISILALAGFIILISTILFPCILPEGKEFEAIIGVLIFFFGVLYNVLTYKISADKFSKELFNEFNKRFDEINEELNNILSGKFTSFSGSNRTEYDVIIDYLNLCSEECYWFKKGRIDIKVWNSWKKGMLHYLKHENFIDVVDKQREEEDSYYGLYKELNL
;
A
#
# COMPACT_ATOMS: atom_id res chain seq x y z
N MET A 1 7.62 2.92 -15.68
CA MET A 1 8.51 2.58 -14.54
C MET A 1 7.86 1.76 -13.43
N LYS A 2 6.66 2.10 -12.91
CA LYS A 2 6.01 1.33 -11.81
C LYS A 2 5.82 -0.16 -12.11
N LYS A 3 5.33 -0.52 -13.31
CA LYS A 3 5.13 -1.93 -13.74
C LYS A 3 6.43 -2.76 -13.75
N VAL A 4 7.54 -2.18 -14.22
CA VAL A 4 8.84 -2.88 -14.28
C VAL A 4 9.40 -3.09 -12.87
N LYS A 5 9.29 -2.09 -11.99
CA LYS A 5 9.67 -2.24 -10.58
C LYS A 5 8.84 -3.33 -9.89
N GLN A 6 7.54 -3.39 -10.17
CA GLN A 6 6.65 -4.41 -9.60
C GLN A 6 7.04 -5.81 -10.10
N LEU A 7 7.27 -5.99 -11.40
CA LEU A 7 7.72 -7.26 -11.97
C LEU A 7 9.06 -7.75 -11.37
N LEU A 8 10.03 -6.86 -11.17
CA LEU A 8 11.30 -7.19 -10.53
C LEU A 8 11.09 -7.58 -9.06
N TRP A 9 10.19 -6.88 -8.36
CA TRP A 9 9.88 -7.14 -6.97
C TRP A 9 9.16 -8.48 -6.77
N ASP A 10 8.25 -8.82 -7.66
CA ASP A 10 7.53 -10.10 -7.65
C ASP A 10 8.51 -11.26 -7.80
N ASN A 11 9.48 -11.13 -8.71
CA ASN A 11 10.47 -12.17 -9.04
C ASN A 11 11.76 -12.12 -8.21
N ILE A 12 11.88 -11.23 -7.22
CA ILE A 12 13.15 -10.99 -6.52
C ILE A 12 13.71 -12.22 -5.82
N ILE A 13 12.85 -13.10 -5.29
CA ILE A 13 13.27 -14.35 -4.64
C ILE A 13 13.89 -15.30 -5.68
N SER A 14 13.27 -15.43 -6.85
CA SER A 14 13.80 -16.27 -7.94
C SER A 14 15.12 -15.73 -8.49
N ILE A 15 15.25 -14.40 -8.61
CA ILE A 15 16.50 -13.75 -9.03
C ILE A 15 17.61 -14.00 -8.01
N LEU A 16 17.32 -13.83 -6.71
CA LEU A 16 18.28 -14.10 -5.64
C LEU A 16 18.66 -15.58 -5.58
N ALA A 17 17.69 -16.50 -5.77
CA ALA A 17 17.96 -17.93 -5.83
C ALA A 17 18.92 -18.29 -6.98
N LEU A 18 18.70 -17.72 -8.17
CA LEU A 18 19.59 -17.92 -9.33
C LEU A 18 20.99 -17.35 -9.05
N ALA A 19 21.08 -16.15 -8.47
CA ALA A 19 22.35 -15.54 -8.10
C ALA A 19 23.12 -16.39 -7.08
N GLY A 20 22.44 -16.93 -6.07
CA GLY A 20 23.05 -17.85 -5.12
C GLY A 20 23.59 -19.13 -5.74
N PHE A 21 22.84 -19.70 -6.69
CA PHE A 21 23.27 -20.89 -7.42
C PHE A 21 24.55 -20.62 -8.25
N ILE A 22 24.62 -19.46 -8.91
CA ILE A 22 25.82 -19.05 -9.65
C ILE A 22 27.01 -18.84 -8.71
N ILE A 23 26.79 -18.19 -7.56
CA ILE A 23 27.83 -17.97 -6.55
C ILE A 23 28.36 -19.32 -6.04
N LEU A 24 27.47 -20.27 -5.72
CA LEU A 24 27.85 -21.60 -5.26
C LEU A 24 28.70 -22.35 -6.31
N ILE A 25 28.25 -22.36 -7.56
CA ILE A 25 29.00 -22.97 -8.68
C ILE A 25 30.36 -22.30 -8.84
N SER A 26 30.41 -20.97 -8.77
CA SER A 26 31.67 -20.24 -8.89
C SER A 26 32.64 -20.60 -7.77
N THR A 27 32.17 -20.73 -6.52
CA THR A 27 33.02 -21.14 -5.38
C THR A 27 33.54 -22.58 -5.50
N ILE A 28 32.78 -23.48 -6.13
CA ILE A 28 33.19 -24.87 -6.38
C ILE A 28 34.18 -24.97 -7.55
N LEU A 29 34.03 -24.12 -8.56
CA LEU A 29 34.87 -24.11 -9.77
C LEU A 29 36.15 -23.26 -9.64
N PHE A 30 36.29 -22.45 -8.58
CA PHE A 30 37.46 -21.61 -8.31
C PHE A 30 38.40 -22.10 -7.18
N PRO A 31 38.69 -23.40 -7.00
CA PRO A 31 39.67 -23.83 -6.00
C PRO A 31 41.13 -23.45 -6.38
N CYS A 32 41.35 -22.84 -7.55
CA CYS A 32 42.69 -22.47 -8.01
C CYS A 32 43.25 -21.16 -7.39
N ILE A 33 42.47 -20.41 -6.60
CA ILE A 33 42.88 -19.10 -6.04
C ILE A 33 42.99 -19.09 -4.50
N LEU A 34 42.36 -20.03 -3.80
CA LEU A 34 42.31 -19.99 -2.34
C LEU A 34 43.57 -20.63 -1.72
N PRO A 35 44.10 -20.06 -0.62
CA PRO A 35 45.18 -20.68 0.12
C PRO A 35 44.70 -22.01 0.73
N GLU A 36 45.56 -23.02 0.66
CA GLU A 36 45.27 -24.38 1.15
C GLU A 36 44.69 -24.34 2.57
N GLY A 37 43.55 -25.01 2.76
CA GLY A 37 42.92 -25.18 4.07
C GLY A 37 41.93 -24.08 4.50
N LYS A 38 41.63 -23.06 3.68
CA LYS A 38 40.59 -22.04 3.99
C LYS A 38 39.31 -22.12 3.14
N GLU A 39 39.24 -23.09 2.24
CA GLU A 39 38.15 -23.23 1.27
C GLU A 39 36.81 -23.51 1.96
N PHE A 40 36.83 -24.32 3.02
CA PHE A 40 35.63 -24.70 3.75
C PHE A 40 35.02 -23.52 4.51
N GLU A 41 35.83 -22.72 5.20
CA GLU A 41 35.39 -21.51 5.91
C GLU A 41 34.84 -20.47 4.94
N ALA A 42 35.47 -20.31 3.77
CA ALA A 42 35.00 -19.41 2.73
C ALA A 42 33.61 -19.82 2.22
N ILE A 43 33.42 -21.12 1.92
CA ILE A 43 32.12 -21.66 1.48
C ILE A 43 31.05 -21.45 2.55
N ILE A 44 31.34 -21.76 3.82
CA ILE A 44 30.41 -21.55 4.93
C ILE A 44 30.04 -20.07 5.05
N GLY A 45 31.02 -19.16 4.99
CA GLY A 45 30.78 -17.73 5.07
C GLY A 45 29.86 -17.22 3.96
N VAL A 46 30.09 -17.67 2.72
CA VAL A 46 29.25 -17.35 1.56
C VAL A 46 27.83 -17.88 1.74
N LEU A 47 27.68 -19.12 2.22
CA LEU A 47 26.37 -19.71 2.47
C LEU A 47 25.60 -18.94 3.56
N ILE A 48 26.25 -18.63 4.68
CA ILE A 48 25.64 -17.85 5.77
C ILE A 48 25.18 -16.49 5.26
N PHE A 49 26.04 -15.78 4.53
CA PHE A 49 25.69 -14.48 3.95
C PHE A 49 24.50 -14.60 2.99
N PHE A 50 24.53 -15.58 2.09
CA PHE A 50 23.47 -15.81 1.12
C PHE A 50 22.12 -16.11 1.78
N PHE A 51 22.08 -17.06 2.71
CA PHE A 51 20.87 -17.39 3.46
C PHE A 51 20.39 -16.20 4.31
N GLY A 52 21.31 -15.43 4.89
CA GLY A 52 20.99 -14.20 5.62
C GLY A 52 20.29 -13.17 4.73
N VAL A 53 20.81 -12.92 3.53
CA VAL A 53 20.17 -12.00 2.56
C VAL A 53 18.81 -12.53 2.13
N LEU A 54 18.69 -13.81 1.79
CA LEU A 54 17.41 -14.42 1.40
C LEU A 54 16.37 -14.31 2.52
N TYR A 55 16.74 -14.64 3.75
CA TYR A 55 15.85 -14.59 4.90
C TYR A 55 15.36 -13.16 5.17
N ASN A 56 16.24 -12.17 5.10
CA ASN A 56 15.88 -10.77 5.28
C ASN A 56 14.91 -10.28 4.19
N VAL A 57 15.15 -10.63 2.92
CA VAL A 57 14.25 -10.25 1.81
C VAL A 57 12.88 -10.92 1.95
N LEU A 58 12.85 -12.21 2.31
CA LEU A 58 11.61 -12.94 2.54
C LEU A 58 10.81 -12.33 3.71
N THR A 59 11.49 -12.08 4.83
CA THR A 59 10.87 -11.46 6.01
C THR A 59 10.33 -10.07 5.68
N TYR A 60 11.09 -9.26 4.95
CA TYR A 60 10.64 -7.95 4.49
C TYR A 60 9.36 -8.06 3.63
N LYS A 61 9.30 -9.02 2.70
CA LYS A 61 8.09 -9.25 1.88
C LYS A 61 6.89 -9.63 2.75
N ILE A 62 7.06 -10.57 3.67
CA ILE A 62 5.99 -11.00 4.58
C ILE A 62 5.50 -9.82 5.44
N SER A 63 6.41 -9.01 5.96
CA SER A 63 6.07 -7.81 6.74
C SER A 63 5.31 -6.78 5.89
N ALA A 64 5.73 -6.57 4.64
CA ALA A 64 5.04 -5.66 3.73
C ALA A 64 3.63 -6.14 3.38
N ASP A 65 3.44 -7.44 3.14
CA ASP A 65 2.13 -8.03 2.86
C ASP A 65 1.21 -7.96 4.09
N LYS A 66 1.75 -8.25 5.28
CA LYS A 66 1.02 -8.13 6.55
C LYS A 66 0.56 -6.68 6.78
N PHE A 67 1.46 -5.72 6.60
CA PHE A 67 1.13 -4.29 6.75
C PHE A 67 0.06 -3.85 5.73
N SER A 68 0.16 -4.33 4.48
CA SER A 68 -0.86 -4.03 3.45
C SER A 68 -2.23 -4.59 3.83
N LYS A 69 -2.28 -5.80 4.40
CA LYS A 69 -3.51 -6.41 4.93
C LYS A 69 -4.07 -5.63 6.12
N GLU A 70 -3.21 -5.16 7.03
CA GLU A 70 -3.61 -4.33 8.17
C GLU A 70 -4.25 -3.02 7.70
N LEU A 71 -3.61 -2.30 6.78
CA LEU A 71 -4.19 -1.09 6.16
C LEU A 71 -5.53 -1.38 5.49
N PHE A 72 -5.60 -2.45 4.69
CA PHE A 72 -6.84 -2.84 4.01
C PHE A 72 -7.97 -3.09 5.01
N ASN A 73 -7.70 -3.82 6.09
CA ASN A 73 -8.71 -4.10 7.11
C ASN A 73 -9.13 -2.84 7.87
N GLU A 74 -8.17 -1.98 8.23
CA GLU A 74 -8.45 -0.74 8.97
C GLU A 74 -9.33 0.21 8.15
N PHE A 75 -9.00 0.42 6.87
CA PHE A 75 -9.79 1.29 6.00
C PHE A 75 -11.17 0.75 5.71
N ASN A 76 -11.31 -0.56 5.43
CA ASN A 76 -12.63 -1.15 5.24
C ASN A 76 -13.47 -1.07 6.51
N LYS A 77 -12.89 -1.31 7.68
CA LYS A 77 -13.60 -1.18 8.95
C LYS A 77 -14.13 0.24 9.16
N ARG A 78 -13.28 1.25 8.95
CA ARG A 78 -13.69 2.67 9.05
C ARG A 78 -14.73 3.05 8.01
N PHE A 79 -14.62 2.53 6.78
CA PHE A 79 -15.64 2.71 5.76
C PHE A 79 -16.96 2.07 6.16
N ASP A 80 -16.95 0.84 6.68
CA ASP A 80 -18.14 0.13 7.15
C ASP A 80 -18.86 0.88 8.27
N GLU A 81 -18.13 1.59 9.12
CA GLU A 81 -18.69 2.43 10.19
C GLU A 81 -19.46 3.66 9.66
N ILE A 82 -19.14 4.15 8.46
CA ILE A 82 -19.75 5.38 7.89
C ILE A 82 -20.56 5.13 6.61
N ASN A 83 -20.52 3.93 6.02
CA ASN A 83 -21.09 3.66 4.71
C ASN A 83 -22.60 3.87 4.65
N GLU A 84 -23.33 3.55 5.72
CA GLU A 84 -24.77 3.73 5.81
C GLU A 84 -25.13 5.21 5.82
N GLU A 85 -24.41 6.00 6.62
CA GLU A 85 -24.55 7.46 6.66
C GLU A 85 -24.26 8.07 5.28
N LEU A 86 -23.18 7.66 4.61
CA LEU A 86 -22.84 8.11 3.26
C LEU A 86 -23.94 7.78 2.24
N ASN A 87 -24.51 6.58 2.30
CA ASN A 87 -25.60 6.18 1.40
C ASN A 87 -26.90 6.93 1.70
N ASN A 88 -27.15 7.27 2.97
CA ASN A 88 -28.29 8.10 3.36
C ASN A 88 -28.14 9.53 2.83
N ILE A 89 -26.94 10.13 2.89
CA ILE A 89 -26.64 11.42 2.26
C ILE A 89 -26.84 11.33 0.75
N LEU A 90 -26.28 10.29 0.11
CA LEU A 90 -26.40 10.10 -1.34
C LEU A 90 -27.86 9.96 -1.80
N SER A 91 -28.73 9.34 -0.99
CA SER A 91 -30.16 9.20 -1.30
C SER A 91 -31.04 10.37 -0.84
N GLY A 92 -30.47 11.42 -0.23
CA GLY A 92 -31.21 12.56 0.31
C GLY A 92 -32.10 12.21 1.50
N LYS A 93 -31.81 11.09 2.19
CA LYS A 93 -32.56 10.57 3.34
C LYS A 93 -31.81 10.75 4.66
N PHE A 94 -30.71 11.50 4.65
CA PHE A 94 -29.95 11.73 5.87
C PHE A 94 -30.81 12.53 6.86
N THR A 95 -31.16 11.87 7.95
CA THR A 95 -31.81 12.50 9.09
C THR A 95 -30.84 12.40 10.25
N SER A 96 -30.44 13.51 10.86
CA SER A 96 -29.69 13.46 12.13
C SER A 96 -30.49 12.61 13.11
N PHE A 97 -30.02 11.39 13.39
CA PHE A 97 -30.70 10.49 14.28
C PHE A 97 -30.73 11.12 15.68
N SER A 98 -31.90 11.07 16.32
CA SER A 98 -32.15 11.56 17.67
C SER A 98 -31.22 10.86 18.68
N GLY A 99 -29.99 11.37 18.83
CA GLY A 99 -28.96 10.82 19.71
C GLY A 99 -27.52 11.08 19.24
N SER A 100 -27.28 11.29 17.94
CA SER A 100 -25.98 11.74 17.43
C SER A 100 -26.11 13.18 16.90
N ASN A 101 -25.27 14.08 17.41
CA ASN A 101 -25.20 15.48 16.97
C ASN A 101 -24.46 15.63 15.62
N ARG A 102 -24.34 14.55 14.85
CA ARG A 102 -23.51 14.48 13.65
C ARG A 102 -24.30 15.04 12.47
N THR A 103 -23.67 15.97 11.74
CA THR A 103 -24.24 16.60 10.54
C THR A 103 -23.78 15.90 9.27
N GLU A 104 -24.45 16.12 8.13
CA GLU A 104 -23.98 15.63 6.82
C GLU A 104 -22.55 16.08 6.55
N TYR A 105 -22.24 17.34 6.89
CA TYR A 105 -20.91 17.92 6.76
C TYR A 105 -19.86 17.08 7.50
N ASP A 106 -20.11 16.70 8.76
CA ASP A 106 -19.17 15.92 9.55
C ASP A 106 -18.88 14.54 8.92
N VAL A 107 -19.92 13.86 8.41
CA VAL A 107 -19.79 12.56 7.74
C VAL A 107 -18.97 12.69 6.45
N ILE A 108 -19.21 13.75 5.66
CA ILE A 108 -18.46 14.01 4.42
C ILE A 108 -17.00 14.31 4.73
N ILE A 109 -16.71 15.07 5.78
CA ILE A 109 -15.35 15.36 6.24
C ILE A 109 -14.64 14.08 6.71
N ASP A 110 -15.31 13.24 7.50
CA ASP A 110 -14.76 11.96 7.94
C ASP A 110 -14.42 11.05 6.75
N TYR A 111 -15.28 11.05 5.73
CA TYR A 111 -15.02 10.31 4.50
C TYR A 111 -13.86 10.90 3.67
N LEU A 112 -13.77 12.23 3.54
CA LEU A 112 -12.64 12.89 2.87
C LEU A 112 -11.31 12.59 3.58
N ASN A 113 -11.31 12.61 4.91
CA ASN A 113 -10.15 12.25 5.72
C ASN A 113 -9.72 10.80 5.44
N LEU A 114 -10.67 9.86 5.48
CA LEU A 114 -10.41 8.45 5.12
C LEU A 114 -9.80 8.32 3.72
N CYS A 115 -10.42 8.96 2.71
CA CYS A 115 -9.92 8.93 1.33
C CYS A 115 -8.50 9.49 1.21
N SER A 116 -8.19 10.53 1.97
CA SER A 116 -6.88 11.17 1.96
C SER A 116 -5.80 10.30 2.60
N GLU A 117 -6.12 9.58 3.66
CA GLU A 117 -5.22 8.61 4.28
C GLU A 117 -4.93 7.45 3.31
N GLU A 118 -5.96 6.92 2.65
CA GLU A 118 -5.79 5.91 1.60
C GLU A 118 -4.87 6.43 0.47
N CYS A 119 -5.07 7.69 0.03
CA CYS A 119 -4.21 8.33 -0.97
C CYS A 119 -2.76 8.46 -0.50
N TYR A 120 -2.55 8.85 0.76
CA TYR A 120 -1.22 8.93 1.37
C TYR A 120 -0.50 7.59 1.32
N TRP A 121 -1.15 6.50 1.76
CA TRP A 121 -0.53 5.17 1.75
C TRP A 121 -0.31 4.61 0.35
N PHE A 122 -1.17 4.96 -0.60
CA PHE A 122 -0.95 4.65 -2.00
C PHE A 122 0.28 5.36 -2.56
N LYS A 123 0.44 6.66 -2.26
CA LYS A 123 1.64 7.44 -2.65
C LYS A 123 2.92 6.90 -2.01
N LYS A 124 2.84 6.35 -0.80
CA LYS A 124 3.95 5.61 -0.15
C LYS A 124 4.22 4.22 -0.76
N GLY A 125 3.42 3.78 -1.74
CA GLY A 125 3.58 2.48 -2.40
C GLY A 125 3.20 1.29 -1.52
N ARG A 126 2.33 1.50 -0.52
CA ARG A 126 1.87 0.47 0.42
C ARG A 126 0.54 -0.16 0.01
N ILE A 127 -0.12 0.39 -1.00
CA ILE A 127 -1.37 -0.12 -1.56
C ILE A 127 -1.10 -0.58 -2.99
N ASP A 128 -1.54 -1.80 -3.32
CA ASP A 128 -1.44 -2.31 -4.69
C ASP A 128 -2.25 -1.44 -5.67
N ILE A 129 -1.71 -1.27 -6.87
CA ILE A 129 -2.32 -0.41 -7.89
C ILE A 129 -3.74 -0.85 -8.29
N LYS A 130 -4.05 -2.15 -8.26
CA LYS A 130 -5.39 -2.64 -8.58
C LYS A 130 -6.36 -2.29 -7.47
N VAL A 131 -5.95 -2.43 -6.20
CA VAL A 131 -6.74 -2.04 -5.04
C VAL A 131 -7.02 -0.54 -5.09
N TRP A 132 -5.99 0.27 -5.27
CA TRP A 132 -6.14 1.73 -5.39
C TRP A 132 -7.11 2.14 -6.50
N ASN A 133 -6.99 1.53 -7.69
CA ASN A 133 -7.89 1.84 -8.80
C ASN A 133 -9.36 1.50 -8.49
N SER A 134 -9.62 0.47 -7.69
CA SER A 134 -10.97 0.15 -7.23
C SER A 134 -11.48 1.16 -6.21
N TRP A 135 -10.66 1.51 -5.22
CA TRP A 135 -11.01 2.51 -4.20
C TRP A 135 -11.27 3.87 -4.81
N LYS A 136 -10.40 4.33 -5.71
CA LYS A 136 -10.58 5.58 -6.47
C LYS A 136 -11.93 5.66 -7.19
N LYS A 137 -12.44 4.55 -7.74
CA LYS A 137 -13.78 4.53 -8.36
C LYS A 137 -14.88 4.70 -7.31
N GLY A 138 -14.74 4.07 -6.14
CA GLY A 138 -15.64 4.26 -5.01
C GLY A 138 -15.64 5.71 -4.50
N MET A 139 -14.46 6.31 -4.32
CA MET A 139 -14.33 7.73 -3.95
C MET A 139 -15.07 8.65 -4.92
N LEU A 140 -14.85 8.45 -6.23
CA LEU A 140 -15.48 9.26 -7.26
C LEU A 140 -17.01 9.09 -7.31
N HIS A 141 -17.55 7.95 -6.85
CA HIS A 141 -18.99 7.74 -6.77
C HIS A 141 -19.66 8.68 -5.77
N TYR A 142 -19.04 8.88 -4.60
CA TYR A 142 -19.55 9.78 -3.56
C TYR A 142 -19.14 11.24 -3.83
N LEU A 143 -17.85 11.51 -4.03
CA LEU A 143 -17.29 12.88 -4.06
C LEU A 143 -17.73 13.72 -5.26
N LYS A 144 -18.27 13.11 -6.32
CA LYS A 144 -18.84 13.82 -7.47
C LYS A 144 -20.36 13.99 -7.40
N HIS A 145 -21.00 13.42 -6.38
CA HIS A 145 -22.44 13.50 -6.22
C HIS A 145 -22.86 14.91 -5.77
N GLU A 146 -24.03 15.37 -6.21
CA GLU A 146 -24.53 16.72 -5.92
C GLU A 146 -24.62 17.01 -4.41
N ASN A 147 -25.05 16.03 -3.61
CA ASN A 147 -25.13 16.16 -2.15
C ASN A 147 -23.76 16.25 -1.44
N PHE A 148 -22.66 16.03 -2.16
CA PHE A 148 -21.29 16.08 -1.61
C PHE A 148 -20.50 17.27 -2.15
N ILE A 149 -20.80 17.73 -3.37
CA ILE A 149 -19.91 18.59 -4.15
C ILE A 149 -19.64 19.93 -3.46
N ASP A 150 -20.64 20.53 -2.81
CA ASP A 150 -20.47 21.81 -2.10
C ASP A 150 -19.45 21.72 -0.96
N VAL A 151 -19.48 20.61 -0.20
CA VAL A 151 -18.52 20.37 0.89
C VAL A 151 -17.15 20.06 0.31
N VAL A 152 -17.09 19.23 -0.73
CA VAL A 152 -15.86 18.84 -1.42
C VAL A 152 -15.14 20.05 -2.01
N ASP A 153 -15.86 20.95 -2.69
CA ASP A 153 -15.29 22.14 -3.30
C ASP A 153 -14.81 23.14 -2.25
N LYS A 154 -15.54 23.30 -1.14
CA LYS A 154 -15.09 24.12 -0.01
C LYS A 154 -13.78 23.58 0.60
N GLN A 155 -13.68 22.26 0.78
CA GLN A 155 -12.48 21.62 1.33
C GLN A 155 -11.30 21.57 0.35
N ARG A 156 -11.56 21.74 -0.95
CA ARG A 156 -10.52 21.75 -1.97
C ARG A 156 -9.62 22.98 -1.87
N GLU A 157 -10.15 24.10 -1.41
CA GLU A 157 -9.36 25.32 -1.19
C GLU A 157 -8.22 25.09 -0.17
N GLU A 158 -8.33 24.06 0.66
CA GLU A 158 -7.33 23.59 1.62
C GLU A 158 -6.42 22.49 1.03
N GLU A 159 -5.93 22.65 -0.21
CA GLU A 159 -5.25 21.60 -1.02
C GLU A 159 -4.20 20.74 -0.27
N ASP A 160 -3.47 21.32 0.68
CA ASP A 160 -2.40 20.63 1.43
C ASP A 160 -2.91 19.68 2.52
N SER A 161 -4.17 19.82 2.98
CA SER A 161 -4.73 19.02 4.09
C SER A 161 -5.04 17.57 3.71
N TYR A 162 -5.21 17.28 2.43
CA TYR A 162 -5.68 15.97 1.95
C TYR A 162 -4.63 15.18 1.17
N TYR A 163 -3.34 15.39 1.47
CA TYR A 163 -2.22 14.66 0.87
C TYR A 163 -2.23 14.63 -0.66
N GLY A 164 -2.78 15.66 -1.31
CA GLY A 164 -2.97 15.74 -2.76
C GLY A 164 -3.99 14.76 -3.34
N LEU A 165 -5.03 14.41 -2.58
CA LEU A 165 -6.17 13.58 -2.99
C LEU A 165 -6.86 14.14 -4.24
N TYR A 166 -7.23 15.42 -4.24
CA TYR A 166 -7.97 16.06 -5.34
C TYR A 166 -7.22 15.93 -6.69
N LYS A 167 -5.92 16.21 -6.67
CA LYS A 167 -5.04 16.01 -7.84
C LYS A 167 -4.98 14.57 -8.30
N GLU A 168 -4.94 13.61 -7.38
CA GLU A 168 -4.93 12.18 -7.73
C GLU A 168 -6.28 11.73 -8.29
N LEU A 169 -7.39 12.32 -7.83
CA LEU A 169 -8.75 12.00 -8.30
C LEU A 169 -9.17 12.77 -9.56
N ASN A 170 -8.43 13.80 -9.97
CA ASN A 170 -8.84 14.79 -10.98
C ASN A 170 -10.20 15.39 -10.63
N LEU A 171 -10.34 15.81 -9.37
CA LEU A 171 -11.48 16.57 -8.89
C LEU A 171 -11.21 18.05 -9.08
#